data_AF-A0A352UAY4-F1
#
_entry.id   AF-A0A352UAY4-F1
#
_cell.length_a   1.000
_cell.length_b   1.000
_cell.length_c   1.000
_cell.angle_alpha   90.00
_cell.angle_beta   90.00
_cell.angle_gamma   90.00
#
_symmetry.space_group_name_H-M   'P 1'
#
loop_
_entity.id
_entity.type
_entity.pdbx_description
1 polymer ?
#
loop_
_entity_poly.entity_id
_entity_poly.type
_entity_poly.pdbx_seq_one_letter_code
_entity_poly.pdbx_strand_id
1 'polypeptide(L)'
;SQKSFRTPDIDIVGDATHNTLFEMLGNFSIGDYFKEGAISFALEFMTQNMGLPVDRLHATIYLDDDEARQLWLDAGFPDERISRHGDEDNWWGPAGLEGPCGPCSEIHYDLGTDKGCLQSDCAPNCTNVMNEHGDECNRFVEIWNLVFMQFYHHLDGTRTNLPSTGVDTGMGFERLVRVMQRAETMYETDLFQPMVQKTEEISGRKYGTDRDTDYGIRTVVEHGRSVTFLIADGVVPGNEGRGYVLRRVIRRAIRYGRRIGLEGNFLGEIAEAAIAKMGEMYPELVNNREFILTVLRLEEDRFQQAFLNGNAILMDAMEGQDSLAGETVFQLWDTHGFPV
;
A
#
# COMPACT_ATOMS: atom_id res chain seq x y z
N SER A 1 0.13 -11.27 -12.16
CA SER A 1 0.53 -10.26 -11.17
C SER A 1 0.68 -8.92 -11.89
N GLN A 2 0.06 -7.87 -11.38
CA GLN A 2 0.17 -6.51 -11.87
C GLN A 2 0.94 -5.66 -10.85
N LYS A 3 1.98 -4.95 -11.30
CA LYS A 3 2.62 -3.90 -10.49
C LYS A 3 1.66 -2.72 -10.38
N SER A 4 1.29 -2.34 -9.16
CA SER A 4 0.33 -1.28 -8.89
C SER A 4 0.97 -0.20 -8.02
N PHE A 5 0.81 1.06 -8.42
CA PHE A 5 1.27 2.21 -7.64
C PHE A 5 0.07 3.06 -7.21
N ARG A 6 -0.19 3.15 -5.91
CA ARG A 6 -1.30 3.93 -5.32
C ARG A 6 -0.78 5.22 -4.68
N THR A 7 -1.13 6.35 -5.27
CA THR A 7 -0.79 7.67 -4.73
C THR A 7 -1.51 8.05 -3.42
N PRO A 8 -2.76 7.63 -3.15
CA PRO A 8 -3.42 7.96 -1.88
C PRO A 8 -2.70 7.37 -0.66
N ASP A 9 -1.99 6.25 -0.85
CA ASP A 9 -1.39 5.51 0.25
C ASP A 9 -0.01 6.07 0.65
N ILE A 10 0.55 7.04 -0.11
CA ILE A 10 1.88 7.63 0.12
C ILE A 10 2.06 8.12 1.57
N ASP A 11 1.01 8.71 2.14
CA ASP A 11 1.10 9.36 3.44
C ASP A 11 0.91 8.40 4.62
N ILE A 12 0.29 7.24 4.40
CA ILE A 12 0.03 6.21 5.42
C ILE A 12 1.08 5.11 5.45
N VAL A 13 1.88 4.96 4.38
CA VAL A 13 3.00 4.01 4.33
C VAL A 13 3.94 4.15 5.52
N GLY A 14 4.17 3.02 6.18
CA GLY A 14 4.84 2.88 7.47
C GLY A 14 3.98 2.12 8.49
N ASP A 15 2.67 2.01 8.23
CA ASP A 15 1.77 1.12 8.96
C ASP A 15 2.04 -0.37 8.67
N ALA A 16 1.12 -1.27 9.05
CA ALA A 16 1.31 -2.71 8.90
C ALA A 16 0.87 -3.27 7.53
N THR A 17 0.06 -2.54 6.75
CA THR A 17 -0.77 -3.12 5.67
C THR A 17 -0.80 -2.33 4.36
N HIS A 18 -0.25 -1.11 4.31
CA HIS A 18 -0.25 -0.26 3.13
C HIS A 18 1.13 -0.11 2.51
N ASN A 19 1.18 -0.17 1.18
CA ASN A 19 2.35 0.09 0.36
C ASN A 19 1.96 1.06 -0.76
N THR A 20 2.88 1.92 -1.20
CA THR A 20 2.68 2.71 -2.42
C THR A 20 2.79 1.86 -3.66
N LEU A 21 3.82 1.00 -3.73
CA LEU A 21 3.94 -0.03 -4.75
C LEU A 21 3.53 -1.36 -4.15
N PHE A 22 2.70 -2.14 -4.82
CA PHE A 22 2.42 -3.52 -4.45
C PHE A 22 2.07 -4.37 -5.69
N GLU A 23 2.05 -5.69 -5.51
CA GLU A 23 1.63 -6.61 -6.54
C GLU A 23 0.17 -7.02 -6.34
N MET A 24 -0.63 -6.84 -7.39
CA MET A 24 -2.01 -7.28 -7.43
C MET A 24 -2.12 -8.57 -8.24
N LEU A 25 -2.50 -9.66 -7.57
CA LEU A 25 -2.83 -10.94 -8.19
C LEU A 25 -4.31 -10.94 -8.57
N GLY A 26 -4.61 -11.06 -9.87
CA GLY A 26 -5.98 -10.98 -10.36
C GLY A 26 -6.28 -12.05 -11.40
N ASN A 27 -7.48 -12.59 -11.32
CA ASN A 27 -8.18 -13.27 -12.42
C ASN A 27 -9.35 -12.42 -12.89
N PHE A 28 -9.68 -12.56 -14.17
CA PHE A 28 -10.70 -11.75 -14.84
C PHE A 28 -11.68 -12.66 -15.58
N SER A 29 -12.95 -12.25 -15.62
CA SER A 29 -13.99 -12.85 -16.45
C SER A 29 -14.65 -11.76 -17.29
N ILE A 30 -14.77 -11.99 -18.59
CA ILE A 30 -15.43 -11.07 -19.53
C ILE A 30 -16.55 -11.84 -20.22
N GLY A 31 -17.76 -11.76 -19.68
CA GLY A 31 -18.92 -12.46 -20.23
C GLY A 31 -18.88 -14.00 -20.14
N ASP A 32 -18.07 -14.55 -19.22
CA ASP A 32 -17.97 -16.00 -18.95
C ASP A 32 -18.67 -16.33 -17.62
N TYR A 33 -17.92 -16.63 -16.55
CA TYR A 33 -18.46 -16.83 -15.21
C TYR A 33 -18.68 -15.50 -14.48
N PHE A 34 -19.54 -15.51 -13.46
CA PHE A 34 -19.85 -14.34 -12.65
C PHE A 34 -19.63 -14.64 -11.15
N LYS A 35 -20.52 -14.18 -10.26
CA LYS A 35 -20.33 -14.25 -8.79
C LYS A 35 -20.04 -15.66 -8.27
N GLU A 36 -20.84 -16.66 -8.64
CA GLU A 36 -20.67 -18.04 -8.17
C GLU A 36 -19.28 -18.60 -8.53
N GLY A 37 -18.87 -18.44 -9.79
CA GLY A 37 -17.55 -18.88 -10.25
C GLY A 37 -16.42 -18.12 -9.58
N ALA A 38 -16.54 -16.80 -9.41
CA ALA A 38 -15.54 -15.98 -8.74
C ALA A 38 -15.32 -16.40 -7.28
N ILE A 39 -16.41 -16.57 -6.53
CA ILE A 39 -16.38 -17.02 -5.13
C ILE A 39 -15.79 -18.43 -5.03
N SER A 40 -16.23 -19.35 -5.90
CA SER A 40 -15.72 -20.73 -5.93
C SER A 40 -14.21 -20.78 -6.21
N PHE A 41 -13.71 -20.05 -7.22
CA PHE A 41 -12.28 -20.04 -7.54
C PHE A 41 -11.45 -19.41 -6.43
N ALA A 42 -11.92 -18.31 -5.83
CA ALA A 42 -11.22 -17.66 -4.73
C ALA A 42 -11.10 -18.61 -3.52
N LEU A 43 -12.18 -19.31 -3.17
CA LEU A 43 -12.19 -20.28 -2.09
C LEU A 43 -11.30 -21.49 -2.36
N GLU A 44 -11.38 -22.07 -3.57
CA GLU A 44 -10.49 -23.17 -3.97
C GLU A 44 -9.03 -22.76 -3.82
N PHE A 45 -8.65 -21.60 -4.37
CA PHE A 45 -7.29 -21.12 -4.30
C PHE A 45 -6.81 -20.92 -2.86
N MET A 46 -7.58 -20.20 -2.03
CA MET A 46 -7.17 -19.91 -0.65
C MET A 46 -7.12 -21.17 0.23
N THR A 47 -8.13 -22.05 0.13
CA THR A 47 -8.26 -23.17 1.07
C THR A 47 -7.53 -24.42 0.58
N GLN A 48 -7.57 -24.73 -0.71
CA GLN A 48 -6.99 -25.95 -1.26
C GLN A 48 -5.55 -25.73 -1.74
N ASN A 49 -5.29 -24.66 -2.50
CA ASN A 49 -3.93 -24.40 -3.02
C ASN A 49 -3.02 -23.74 -1.98
N MET A 50 -3.51 -22.73 -1.26
CA MET A 50 -2.74 -22.04 -0.21
C MET A 50 -2.88 -22.69 1.17
N GLY A 51 -3.87 -23.57 1.37
CA GLY A 51 -4.04 -24.27 2.64
C GLY A 51 -4.51 -23.39 3.80
N LEU A 52 -5.13 -22.24 3.51
CA LEU A 52 -5.66 -21.34 4.54
C LEU A 52 -6.86 -21.98 5.24
N PRO A 53 -6.94 -21.92 6.59
CA PRO A 53 -8.08 -22.44 7.32
C PRO A 53 -9.35 -21.66 6.98
N VAL A 54 -10.37 -22.36 6.49
CA VAL A 54 -11.66 -21.76 6.09
C VAL A 54 -12.38 -21.09 7.27
N ASP A 55 -12.14 -21.52 8.50
CA ASP A 55 -12.69 -20.94 9.73
C ASP A 55 -12.07 -19.57 10.09
N ARG A 56 -10.95 -19.20 9.46
CA ARG A 56 -10.31 -17.88 9.58
C ARG A 56 -10.75 -16.89 8.49
N LEU A 57 -11.51 -17.34 7.51
CA LEU A 57 -11.98 -16.49 6.41
C LEU A 57 -13.32 -15.83 6.77
N HIS A 58 -13.44 -14.56 6.42
CA HIS A 58 -14.63 -13.74 6.51
C HIS A 58 -14.89 -13.07 5.16
N ALA A 59 -16.15 -12.83 4.84
CA ALA A 59 -16.56 -12.15 3.62
C ALA A 59 -17.26 -10.83 3.94
N THR A 60 -16.99 -9.81 3.13
CA THR A 60 -17.79 -8.58 3.07
C THR A 60 -18.58 -8.56 1.77
N ILE A 61 -19.77 -7.95 1.77
CA ILE A 61 -20.62 -7.78 0.59
C ILE A 61 -21.24 -6.38 0.59
N TYR A 62 -21.66 -5.92 -0.58
CA TYR A 62 -22.38 -4.65 -0.69
C TYR A 62 -23.78 -4.73 -0.06
N LEU A 63 -24.30 -3.58 0.42
CA LEU A 63 -25.49 -3.49 1.27
C LEU A 63 -26.71 -4.26 0.72
N ASP A 64 -26.95 -4.23 -0.59
CA ASP A 64 -28.11 -4.85 -1.25
C ASP A 64 -27.74 -6.06 -2.13
N ASP A 65 -26.52 -6.59 -2.04
CA ASP A 65 -26.10 -7.77 -2.80
C ASP A 65 -26.48 -9.09 -2.10
N ASP A 66 -27.79 -9.36 -2.05
CA ASP A 66 -28.36 -10.59 -1.47
C ASP A 66 -27.92 -11.86 -2.21
N GLU A 67 -27.60 -11.75 -3.50
CA GLU A 67 -27.07 -12.85 -4.31
C GLU A 67 -25.70 -13.28 -3.80
N ALA A 68 -24.77 -12.33 -3.59
CA ALA A 68 -23.46 -12.62 -3.03
C ALA A 68 -23.57 -13.24 -1.63
N ARG A 69 -24.49 -12.74 -0.78
CA ARG A 69 -24.73 -13.34 0.54
C ARG A 69 -25.12 -14.81 0.42
N GLN A 70 -26.08 -15.13 -0.43
CA GLN A 70 -26.56 -16.51 -0.58
C GLN A 70 -25.46 -17.43 -1.10
N LEU A 71 -24.65 -16.96 -2.06
CA LEU A 71 -23.52 -17.73 -2.59
C LEU A 71 -22.47 -18.02 -1.52
N TRP A 72 -22.17 -17.08 -0.62
CA TRP A 72 -21.27 -17.32 0.52
C TRP A 72 -21.83 -18.34 1.52
N LEU A 73 -23.13 -18.27 1.82
CA LEU A 73 -23.81 -19.25 2.67
C LEU A 73 -23.76 -20.66 2.04
N ASP A 74 -24.03 -20.75 0.73
CA ASP A 74 -23.98 -22.02 -0.01
C ASP A 74 -22.55 -22.58 -0.10
N ALA A 75 -21.54 -21.70 -0.11
CA ALA A 75 -20.13 -22.06 0.00
C ALA A 75 -19.71 -22.48 1.43
N GLY A 76 -20.63 -22.46 2.39
CA GLY A 76 -20.42 -22.97 3.75
C GLY A 76 -19.96 -21.93 4.77
N PHE A 77 -20.00 -20.63 4.45
CA PHE A 77 -19.74 -19.60 5.45
C PHE A 77 -20.93 -19.47 6.40
N PRO A 78 -20.72 -19.39 7.71
CA PRO A 78 -21.78 -19.03 8.64
C PRO A 78 -22.12 -17.55 8.45
N ASP A 79 -23.39 -17.22 8.67
CA ASP A 79 -23.92 -15.86 8.43
C ASP A 79 -23.16 -14.78 9.21
N GLU A 80 -22.74 -15.09 10.43
CA GLU A 80 -21.95 -14.20 11.30
C GLU A 80 -20.56 -13.82 10.74
N ARG A 81 -20.07 -14.52 9.71
CA ARG A 81 -18.82 -14.22 9.00
C ARG A 81 -19.04 -13.53 7.65
N ILE A 82 -20.28 -13.09 7.38
CA ILE A 82 -20.66 -12.35 6.18
C ILE A 82 -21.22 -10.99 6.62
N SER A 83 -20.42 -9.93 6.49
CA SER A 83 -20.82 -8.56 6.86
C SER A 83 -21.19 -7.72 5.65
N ARG A 84 -22.13 -6.78 5.81
CA ARG A 84 -22.56 -5.86 4.76
C ARG A 84 -21.95 -4.48 4.96
N HIS A 85 -21.40 -3.88 3.91
CA HIS A 85 -20.89 -2.50 3.94
C HIS A 85 -21.31 -1.70 2.70
N GLY A 86 -21.18 -0.37 2.79
CA GLY A 86 -21.60 0.58 1.77
C GLY A 86 -20.53 0.85 0.70
N ASP A 87 -20.67 1.98 0.03
CA ASP A 87 -19.85 2.39 -1.12
C ASP A 87 -18.36 2.52 -0.79
N GLU A 88 -18.01 2.83 0.46
CA GLU A 88 -16.62 3.01 0.88
C GLU A 88 -15.79 1.73 0.76
N ASP A 89 -16.41 0.58 1.06
CA ASP A 89 -15.71 -0.71 1.14
C ASP A 89 -16.13 -1.68 0.03
N ASN A 90 -17.43 -1.79 -0.23
CA ASN A 90 -17.99 -2.84 -1.10
C ASN A 90 -18.51 -2.31 -2.45
N TRP A 91 -18.05 -1.12 -2.86
CA TRP A 91 -18.22 -0.62 -4.22
C TRP A 91 -16.86 -0.28 -4.82
N TRP A 92 -16.54 -0.90 -5.95
CA TRP A 92 -15.27 -0.62 -6.61
C TRP A 92 -15.46 0.12 -7.93
N GLY A 93 -14.71 1.22 -8.02
CA GLY A 93 -14.49 1.95 -9.26
C GLY A 93 -15.47 3.09 -9.56
N PRO A 94 -15.23 3.79 -10.69
CA PRO A 94 -14.15 3.50 -11.65
C PRO A 94 -12.75 3.83 -11.08
N ALA A 95 -11.71 3.18 -11.61
CA ALA A 95 -10.31 3.48 -11.23
C ALA A 95 -9.84 4.90 -11.63
N GLY A 96 -10.64 5.61 -12.44
CA GLY A 96 -10.41 6.98 -12.89
C GLY A 96 -11.66 7.84 -12.74
N LEU A 97 -11.83 8.85 -13.59
CA LEU A 97 -13.00 9.72 -13.56
C LEU A 97 -14.25 9.08 -14.20
N GLU A 98 -14.06 8.09 -15.07
CA GLU A 98 -15.11 7.30 -15.71
C GLU A 98 -14.57 5.88 -15.95
N GLY A 99 -15.48 4.94 -16.19
CA GLY A 99 -15.11 3.58 -16.56
C GLY A 99 -15.97 2.49 -15.91
N PRO A 100 -15.60 1.22 -16.14
CA PRO A 100 -16.26 0.07 -15.54
C PRO A 100 -16.19 0.09 -13.99
N CYS A 101 -17.29 -0.30 -13.35
CA CYS A 101 -17.44 -0.36 -11.89
C CYS A 101 -18.55 -1.35 -11.48
N GLY A 102 -18.64 -1.65 -10.19
CA GLY A 102 -19.72 -2.47 -9.64
C GLY A 102 -19.60 -2.73 -8.15
N PRO A 103 -20.61 -3.37 -7.55
CA PRO A 103 -20.51 -3.89 -6.20
C PRO A 103 -19.42 -4.96 -6.16
N CYS A 104 -18.80 -5.13 -4.99
CA CYS A 104 -17.78 -6.14 -4.79
C CYS A 104 -17.98 -6.90 -3.48
N SER A 105 -17.34 -8.06 -3.40
CA SER A 105 -17.24 -8.85 -2.19
C SER A 105 -15.79 -9.07 -1.86
N GLU A 106 -15.37 -8.72 -0.65
CA GLU A 106 -13.98 -8.88 -0.22
C GLU A 106 -13.84 -10.04 0.74
N ILE A 107 -12.65 -10.62 0.75
CA ILE A 107 -12.29 -11.74 1.61
C ILE A 107 -11.23 -11.26 2.59
N HIS A 108 -11.55 -11.40 3.86
CA HIS A 108 -10.73 -11.00 5.00
C HIS A 108 -10.23 -12.24 5.74
N TYR A 109 -8.98 -12.19 6.21
CA TYR A 109 -8.39 -13.23 7.04
C TYR A 109 -8.24 -12.75 8.49
N ASP A 110 -8.75 -13.55 9.43
CA ASP A 110 -8.63 -13.32 10.86
C ASP A 110 -7.29 -13.84 11.40
N LEU A 111 -6.35 -12.93 11.64
CA LEU A 111 -5.04 -13.25 12.24
C LEU A 111 -5.15 -13.74 13.70
N GLY A 112 -6.27 -13.49 14.37
CA GLY A 112 -6.52 -13.85 15.77
C GLY A 112 -6.76 -12.63 16.65
N THR A 113 -7.47 -12.86 17.75
CA THR A 113 -7.84 -11.81 18.72
C THR A 113 -6.63 -11.09 19.33
N ASP A 114 -5.50 -11.80 19.49
CA ASP A 114 -4.23 -11.25 19.99
C ASP A 114 -3.61 -10.20 19.05
N LYS A 115 -4.05 -10.15 17.79
CA LYS A 115 -3.64 -9.15 16.79
C LYS A 115 -4.66 -8.03 16.59
N GLY A 116 -5.73 -8.00 17.38
CA GLY A 116 -6.83 -7.03 17.27
C GLY A 116 -6.89 -5.99 18.38
N CYS A 117 -7.89 -5.11 18.30
CA CYS A 117 -8.16 -4.07 19.29
C CYS A 117 -8.80 -4.58 20.59
N LEU A 118 -9.04 -5.89 20.71
CA LEU A 118 -9.69 -6.57 21.84
C LEU A 118 -11.13 -6.08 22.15
N GLN A 119 -11.74 -5.30 21.26
CA GLN A 119 -13.14 -4.90 21.35
C GLN A 119 -14.08 -6.00 20.86
N SER A 120 -15.27 -6.07 21.43
CA SER A 120 -16.27 -7.10 21.11
C SER A 120 -16.86 -6.98 19.70
N ASP A 121 -16.81 -5.79 19.11
CA ASP A 121 -17.29 -5.45 17.78
C ASP A 121 -16.22 -5.57 16.69
N CYS A 122 -15.03 -6.07 17.02
CA CYS A 122 -13.94 -6.25 16.08
C CYS A 122 -14.30 -7.26 14.99
N ALA A 123 -14.47 -6.76 13.76
CA ALA A 123 -14.86 -7.49 12.55
C ALA A 123 -14.05 -6.99 11.33
N PRO A 124 -14.23 -7.53 10.10
CA PRO A 124 -13.68 -6.93 8.88
C PRO A 124 -13.99 -5.43 8.78
N ASN A 125 -13.04 -4.64 8.26
CA ASN A 125 -13.09 -3.17 8.18
C ASN A 125 -13.17 -2.44 9.53
N CYS A 126 -12.66 -3.09 10.59
CA CYS A 126 -12.56 -2.48 11.92
C CYS A 126 -11.59 -1.28 11.93
N THR A 127 -12.12 -0.10 12.19
CA THR A 127 -11.34 1.16 12.34
C THR A 127 -11.04 1.49 13.80
N ASN A 128 -11.30 0.57 14.74
CA ASN A 128 -10.99 0.78 16.15
C ASN A 128 -9.48 0.93 16.35
N VAL A 129 -9.12 1.85 17.23
CA VAL A 129 -7.74 2.04 17.67
C VAL A 129 -7.34 0.95 18.66
N MET A 130 -6.22 0.28 18.42
CA MET A 130 -5.75 -0.84 19.26
C MET A 130 -4.83 -0.43 20.41
N ASN A 131 -4.28 0.80 20.40
CA ASN A 131 -3.35 1.28 21.43
C ASN A 131 -3.37 2.80 21.61
N GLU A 132 -2.69 3.29 22.64
CA GLU A 132 -2.58 4.73 22.96
C GLU A 132 -1.89 5.58 21.88
N HIS A 133 -1.27 4.93 20.89
CA HIS A 133 -0.55 5.58 19.80
C HIS A 133 -1.39 5.79 18.54
N GLY A 134 -2.66 5.37 18.55
CA GLY A 134 -3.58 5.57 17.43
C GLY A 134 -3.44 4.55 16.31
N ASP A 135 -2.76 3.42 16.54
CA ASP A 135 -2.69 2.37 15.50
C ASP A 135 -4.07 1.75 15.31
N GLU A 136 -4.47 1.57 14.05
CA GLU A 136 -5.73 0.92 13.70
C GLU A 136 -5.65 -0.60 13.90
N CYS A 137 -6.81 -1.22 14.08
CA CYS A 137 -6.94 -2.65 14.32
C CYS A 137 -6.41 -3.46 13.13
N ASN A 138 -5.41 -4.32 13.41
CA ASN A 138 -4.74 -5.13 12.39
C ASN A 138 -5.15 -6.61 12.37
N ARG A 139 -6.25 -7.00 13.05
CA ARG A 139 -6.70 -8.40 13.16
C ARG A 139 -7.18 -8.98 11.84
N PHE A 140 -8.07 -8.25 11.17
CA PHE A 140 -8.64 -8.67 9.90
C PHE A 140 -7.85 -8.02 8.78
N VAL A 141 -7.34 -8.84 7.87
CA VAL A 141 -6.59 -8.38 6.70
C VAL A 141 -7.42 -8.67 5.47
N GLU A 142 -7.82 -7.64 4.74
CA GLU A 142 -8.39 -7.78 3.40
C GLU A 142 -7.33 -8.39 2.47
N ILE A 143 -7.54 -9.64 2.06
CA ILE A 143 -6.62 -10.36 1.17
C ILE A 143 -7.03 -10.18 -0.29
N TRP A 144 -8.32 -10.30 -0.59
CA TRP A 144 -8.81 -10.43 -1.96
C TRP A 144 -10.15 -9.73 -2.16
N ASN A 145 -10.21 -8.80 -3.10
CA ASN A 145 -11.45 -8.16 -3.54
C ASN A 145 -11.97 -8.82 -4.82
N LEU A 146 -13.25 -9.22 -4.84
CA LEU A 146 -13.97 -9.78 -5.98
C LEU A 146 -14.99 -8.75 -6.50
N VAL A 147 -14.64 -8.00 -7.54
CA VAL A 147 -15.49 -6.96 -8.12
C VAL A 147 -16.40 -7.55 -9.19
N PHE A 148 -17.70 -7.34 -9.04
CA PHE A 148 -18.73 -7.81 -9.95
C PHE A 148 -19.11 -6.69 -10.91
N MET A 149 -18.32 -6.56 -11.96
CA MET A 149 -18.41 -5.49 -12.95
C MET A 149 -19.75 -5.55 -13.69
N GLN A 150 -20.58 -4.51 -13.50
CA GLN A 150 -21.95 -4.45 -14.00
C GLN A 150 -22.26 -3.12 -14.68
N PHE A 151 -21.56 -2.05 -14.31
CA PHE A 151 -21.87 -0.70 -14.75
C PHE A 151 -20.66 -0.03 -15.39
N TYR A 152 -20.94 0.92 -16.28
CA TYR A 152 -20.00 1.94 -16.71
C TYR A 152 -20.42 3.25 -16.03
N HIS A 153 -19.52 3.86 -15.26
CA HIS A 153 -19.69 5.18 -14.66
C HIS A 153 -19.22 6.25 -15.63
N HIS A 154 -20.05 7.24 -15.89
CA HIS A 154 -19.79 8.34 -16.82
C HIS A 154 -19.27 9.58 -16.08
N LEU A 155 -18.62 10.48 -16.81
CA LEU A 155 -18.09 11.74 -16.26
C LEU A 155 -19.17 12.66 -15.67
N ASP A 156 -20.43 12.51 -16.07
CA ASP A 156 -21.57 13.26 -15.51
C ASP A 156 -22.12 12.66 -14.20
N GLY A 157 -21.48 11.59 -13.70
CA GLY A 157 -21.85 10.88 -12.48
C GLY A 157 -22.89 9.78 -12.69
N THR A 158 -23.47 9.64 -13.90
CA THR A 158 -24.47 8.60 -14.18
C THR A 158 -23.81 7.23 -14.37
N ARG A 159 -24.61 6.17 -14.25
CA ARG A 159 -24.18 4.78 -14.47
C ARG A 159 -25.07 4.10 -15.50
N THR A 160 -24.48 3.38 -16.44
CA THR A 160 -25.20 2.55 -17.43
C THR A 160 -24.74 1.10 -17.37
N ASN A 161 -25.62 0.16 -17.66
CA ASN A 161 -25.25 -1.27 -17.68
C ASN A 161 -24.16 -1.54 -18.73
N LEU A 162 -23.19 -2.39 -18.36
CA LEU A 162 -22.23 -2.93 -19.31
C LEU A 162 -22.93 -3.87 -20.31
N PRO A 163 -22.43 -4.00 -21.55
CA PRO A 163 -22.98 -4.94 -22.54
C PRO A 163 -22.99 -6.40 -22.06
N SER A 164 -22.05 -6.75 -21.19
CA SER A 164 -21.93 -8.03 -20.51
C SER A 164 -21.38 -7.78 -19.11
N THR A 165 -21.87 -8.53 -18.12
CA THR A 165 -21.24 -8.52 -16.79
C THR A 165 -19.88 -9.20 -16.84
N GLY A 166 -19.03 -8.89 -15.87
CA GLY A 166 -17.69 -9.47 -15.75
C GLY A 166 -17.23 -9.54 -14.31
N VAL A 167 -16.07 -10.15 -14.11
CA VAL A 167 -15.40 -10.23 -12.81
C VAL A 167 -14.02 -9.61 -12.96
N ASP A 168 -13.70 -8.71 -12.05
CA ASP A 168 -12.35 -8.18 -11.86
C ASP A 168 -11.95 -8.49 -10.42
N THR A 169 -10.84 -9.20 -10.22
CA THR A 169 -10.39 -9.56 -8.87
C THR A 169 -9.01 -8.99 -8.60
N GLY A 170 -8.78 -8.59 -7.35
CA GLY A 170 -7.49 -8.08 -6.90
C GLY A 170 -7.13 -8.61 -5.54
N MET A 171 -6.07 -9.41 -5.47
CA MET A 171 -5.47 -9.90 -4.23
C MET A 171 -4.12 -9.23 -4.02
N GLY A 172 -3.93 -8.63 -2.84
CA GLY A 172 -2.64 -8.03 -2.46
C GLY A 172 -1.61 -9.12 -2.17
N PHE A 173 -0.59 -9.26 -3.02
CA PHE A 173 0.43 -10.29 -2.86
C PHE A 173 1.17 -10.17 -1.52
N GLU A 174 1.59 -8.95 -1.15
CA GLU A 174 2.28 -8.69 0.11
C GLU A 174 1.44 -9.04 1.35
N ARG A 175 0.12 -8.80 1.28
CA ARG A 175 -0.82 -9.18 2.34
C ARG A 175 -0.98 -10.70 2.42
N LEU A 176 -1.09 -11.38 1.29
CA LEU A 176 -1.11 -12.85 1.25
C LEU A 176 0.18 -13.44 1.82
N VAL A 177 1.34 -12.92 1.43
CA VAL A 177 2.66 -13.39 1.93
C VAL A 177 2.75 -13.21 3.44
N ARG A 178 2.30 -12.06 3.98
CA ARG A 178 2.23 -11.83 5.44
C ARG A 178 1.45 -12.93 6.15
N VAL A 179 0.26 -13.26 5.63
CA VAL A 179 -0.62 -14.29 6.20
C VAL A 179 0.03 -15.67 6.11
N MET A 180 0.56 -16.03 4.95
CA MET A 180 1.21 -17.32 4.70
C MET A 180 2.45 -17.54 5.57
N GLN A 181 3.22 -16.48 5.83
CA GLN A 181 4.42 -16.53 6.66
C GLN A 181 4.14 -16.29 8.15
N ARG A 182 2.88 -15.99 8.53
CA ARG A 182 2.47 -15.64 9.90
C ARG A 182 3.29 -14.47 10.47
N ALA A 183 3.64 -13.54 9.59
CA ALA A 183 4.43 -12.36 9.93
C ALA A 183 3.57 -11.30 10.64
N GLU A 184 4.14 -10.54 11.57
CA GLU A 184 3.37 -9.51 12.28
C GLU A 184 3.00 -8.37 11.35
N THR A 185 3.94 -7.96 10.49
CA THR A 185 3.73 -6.96 9.44
C THR A 185 4.26 -7.48 8.10
N MET A 186 3.90 -6.81 6.99
CA MET A 186 4.47 -7.15 5.68
C MET A 186 6.01 -7.01 5.65
N TYR A 187 6.58 -6.15 6.50
CA TYR A 187 8.02 -5.85 6.52
C TYR A 187 8.89 -6.96 7.13
N GLU A 188 8.27 -7.90 7.84
CA GLU A 188 8.96 -9.09 8.37
C GLU A 188 8.97 -10.26 7.38
N THR A 189 8.25 -10.13 6.27
CA THR A 189 8.23 -11.16 5.23
C THR A 189 9.56 -11.22 4.49
N ASP A 190 9.84 -12.37 3.90
CA ASP A 190 11.03 -12.57 3.07
C ASP A 190 11.12 -11.59 1.87
N LEU A 191 10.01 -10.97 1.49
CA LEU A 191 9.94 -9.94 0.44
C LEU A 191 10.67 -8.65 0.86
N PHE A 192 10.45 -8.21 2.10
CA PHE A 192 10.96 -6.93 2.59
C PHE A 192 12.20 -7.06 3.48
N GLN A 193 12.37 -8.20 4.13
CA GLN A 193 13.42 -8.39 5.13
C GLN A 193 14.85 -8.08 4.63
N PRO A 194 15.26 -8.38 3.38
CA PRO A 194 16.57 -7.97 2.87
C PRO A 194 16.78 -6.45 2.86
N MET A 195 15.73 -5.68 2.53
CA MET A 195 15.78 -4.21 2.52
C MET A 195 15.70 -3.63 3.95
N VAL A 196 14.94 -4.27 4.85
CA VAL A 196 14.92 -3.94 6.28
C VAL A 196 16.31 -4.12 6.88
N GLN A 197 16.94 -5.28 6.70
CA GLN A 197 18.29 -5.57 7.17
C GLN A 197 19.31 -4.59 6.63
N LYS A 198 19.22 -4.25 5.33
CA LYS A 198 20.09 -3.22 4.74
C LYS A 198 19.91 -1.90 5.47
N THR A 199 18.67 -1.46 5.68
CA THR A 199 18.35 -0.21 6.40
C THR A 199 18.88 -0.23 7.84
N GLU A 200 18.74 -1.34 8.57
CA GLU A 200 19.31 -1.51 9.92
C GLU A 200 20.84 -1.38 9.91
N GLU A 201 21.51 -2.03 8.95
CA GLU A 201 22.97 -2.00 8.79
C GLU A 201 23.48 -0.56 8.60
N ILE A 202 22.86 0.21 7.69
CA ILE A 202 23.32 1.56 7.36
C ILE A 202 22.88 2.63 8.37
N SER A 203 21.78 2.40 9.10
CA SER A 203 21.30 3.34 10.14
C SER A 203 21.89 3.06 11.53
N GLY A 204 22.35 1.83 11.78
CA GLY A 204 22.67 1.36 13.12
C GLY A 204 21.44 1.25 14.04
N ARG A 205 20.23 1.37 13.49
CA ARG A 205 18.96 1.18 14.21
C ARG A 205 18.44 -0.22 13.98
N LYS A 206 17.67 -0.74 14.93
CA LYS A 206 17.13 -2.09 14.87
C LYS A 206 15.61 -2.06 14.80
N TYR A 207 15.04 -2.82 13.89
CA TYR A 207 13.61 -3.01 13.74
C TYR A 207 13.04 -3.80 14.95
N GLY A 208 11.84 -3.44 15.38
CA GLY A 208 11.18 -3.92 16.59
C GLY A 208 11.68 -3.27 17.89
N THR A 209 12.45 -2.18 17.82
CA THR A 209 12.94 -1.49 19.04
C THR A 209 11.95 -0.48 19.58
N ASP A 210 11.43 0.38 18.71
CA ASP A 210 10.41 1.37 19.02
C ASP A 210 9.61 1.73 17.76
N ARG A 211 8.39 2.23 17.96
CA ARG A 211 7.44 2.51 16.88
C ARG A 211 7.93 3.53 15.87
N ASP A 212 8.61 4.59 16.31
CA ASP A 212 9.05 5.67 15.42
C ASP A 212 10.20 5.19 14.53
N THR A 213 11.14 4.45 15.11
CA THR A 213 12.19 3.75 14.37
C THR A 213 11.60 2.76 13.37
N ASP A 214 10.65 1.92 13.81
CA ASP A 214 10.00 0.94 12.94
C ASP A 214 9.28 1.60 11.78
N TYR A 215 8.45 2.61 12.04
CA TYR A 215 7.76 3.36 11.00
C TYR A 215 8.75 3.98 10.02
N GLY A 216 9.84 4.58 10.53
CA GLY A 216 10.89 5.15 9.68
C GLY A 216 11.57 4.12 8.78
N ILE A 217 11.92 2.95 9.32
CA ILE A 217 12.51 1.84 8.55
C ILE A 217 11.52 1.35 7.48
N ARG A 218 10.26 1.12 7.85
CA ARG A 218 9.19 0.68 6.94
C ARG A 218 8.98 1.65 5.79
N THR A 219 8.91 2.95 6.09
CA THR A 219 8.76 3.99 5.07
C THR A 219 9.97 4.06 4.14
N VAL A 220 11.20 3.97 4.66
CA VAL A 220 12.43 3.97 3.84
C VAL A 220 12.48 2.76 2.92
N VAL A 221 12.15 1.58 3.43
CA VAL A 221 12.15 0.33 2.66
C VAL A 221 11.08 0.36 1.56
N GLU A 222 9.84 0.69 1.91
CA GLU A 222 8.74 0.70 0.94
C GLU A 222 8.96 1.77 -0.13
N HIS A 223 9.31 2.99 0.26
CA HIS A 223 9.54 4.06 -0.71
C HIS A 223 10.81 3.82 -1.51
N GLY A 224 11.87 3.28 -0.92
CA GLY A 224 13.08 2.87 -1.64
C GLY A 224 12.78 1.83 -2.72
N ARG A 225 11.95 0.83 -2.40
CA ARG A 225 11.44 -0.17 -3.36
C ARG A 225 10.59 0.49 -4.45
N SER A 226 9.62 1.31 -4.07
CA SER A 226 8.64 1.89 -5.00
C SER A 226 9.29 2.84 -6.02
N VAL A 227 10.22 3.69 -5.58
CA VAL A 227 10.96 4.60 -6.48
C VAL A 227 11.90 3.83 -7.40
N THR A 228 12.48 2.72 -6.94
CA THR A 228 13.33 1.84 -7.75
C THR A 228 12.54 1.33 -8.96
N PHE A 229 11.32 0.82 -8.74
CA PHE A 229 10.44 0.37 -9.83
C PHE A 229 9.99 1.50 -10.75
N LEU A 230 9.55 2.64 -10.19
CA LEU A 230 9.11 3.77 -11.01
C LEU A 230 10.24 4.27 -11.93
N ILE A 231 11.48 4.34 -11.43
CA ILE A 231 12.62 4.74 -12.25
C ILE A 231 12.97 3.64 -13.26
N ALA A 232 12.91 2.37 -12.87
CA ALA A 232 13.10 1.26 -13.81
C ALA A 232 12.10 1.30 -14.98
N ASP A 233 10.86 1.70 -14.71
CA ASP A 233 9.81 1.88 -15.72
C ASP A 233 9.90 3.24 -16.47
N GLY A 234 10.96 4.02 -16.22
CA GLY A 234 11.32 5.23 -16.98
C GLY A 234 10.83 6.55 -16.42
N VAL A 235 10.26 6.59 -15.21
CA VAL A 235 9.85 7.84 -14.56
C VAL A 235 11.08 8.58 -14.02
N VAL A 236 11.16 9.89 -14.28
CA VAL A 236 12.24 10.76 -13.79
C VAL A 236 11.68 11.87 -12.88
N PRO A 237 12.39 12.26 -11.81
CA PRO A 237 11.95 13.33 -10.90
C PRO A 237 11.70 14.65 -11.63
N GLY A 238 10.56 15.28 -11.36
CA GLY A 238 10.11 16.51 -12.03
C GLY A 238 9.25 17.40 -11.12
N ASN A 239 8.79 18.53 -11.64
CA ASN A 239 7.93 19.48 -10.89
C ASN A 239 6.43 19.23 -11.14
N GLU A 240 6.08 18.38 -12.10
CA GLU A 240 4.68 18.14 -12.51
C GLU A 240 4.42 16.65 -12.76
N GLY A 241 3.14 16.28 -12.70
CA GLY A 241 2.65 14.94 -13.06
C GLY A 241 3.38 13.79 -12.35
N ARG A 242 3.71 12.75 -13.11
CA ARG A 242 4.37 11.54 -12.59
C ARG A 242 5.74 11.83 -11.98
N GLY A 243 6.49 12.79 -12.55
CA GLY A 243 7.79 13.18 -12.03
C GLY A 243 7.72 13.86 -10.67
N TYR A 244 6.66 14.64 -10.42
CA TYR A 244 6.42 15.25 -9.11
C TYR A 244 6.07 14.20 -8.06
N VAL A 245 5.21 13.23 -8.41
CA VAL A 245 4.88 12.11 -7.51
C VAL A 245 6.14 11.33 -7.13
N LEU A 246 6.96 10.93 -8.11
CA LEU A 246 8.23 10.25 -7.85
C LEU A 246 9.14 11.06 -6.90
N ARG A 247 9.30 12.36 -7.18
CA ARG A 247 10.07 13.25 -6.32
C ARG A 247 9.52 13.30 -4.90
N ARG A 248 8.20 13.42 -4.73
CA ARG A 248 7.55 13.47 -3.42
C ARG A 248 7.84 12.22 -2.60
N VAL A 249 7.80 11.04 -3.23
CA VAL A 249 8.10 9.76 -2.58
C VAL A 249 9.58 9.64 -2.21
N ILE A 250 10.50 9.98 -3.11
CA ILE A 250 11.95 10.03 -2.82
C ILE A 250 12.20 10.92 -1.60
N ARG A 251 11.66 12.14 -1.59
CA ARG A 251 11.87 13.10 -0.49
C ARG A 251 11.25 12.62 0.82
N ARG A 252 10.10 11.93 0.78
CA ARG A 252 9.52 11.30 1.98
C ARG A 252 10.44 10.21 2.53
N ALA A 253 10.98 9.35 1.67
CA ALA A 253 11.96 8.34 2.08
C ALA A 253 13.19 8.99 2.75
N ILE A 254 13.73 10.05 2.15
CA ILE A 254 14.86 10.80 2.72
C ILE A 254 14.51 11.35 4.11
N ARG A 255 13.36 12.02 4.27
CA ARG A 255 12.95 12.58 5.57
C ARG A 255 12.86 11.53 6.68
N TYR A 256 12.23 10.40 6.41
CA TYR A 256 12.15 9.31 7.40
C TYR A 256 13.51 8.65 7.63
N GLY A 257 14.35 8.53 6.60
CA GLY A 257 15.74 8.10 6.74
C GLY A 257 16.53 9.01 7.68
N ARG A 258 16.40 10.34 7.55
CA ARG A 258 17.02 11.31 8.47
C ARG A 258 16.54 11.13 9.91
N ARG A 259 15.25 10.83 10.13
CA ARG A 259 14.70 10.58 11.49
C ARG A 259 15.32 9.36 12.16
N ILE A 260 15.68 8.33 11.39
CA ILE A 260 16.35 7.13 11.91
C ILE A 260 17.88 7.23 11.87
N GLY A 261 18.44 8.39 11.51
CA GLY A 261 19.88 8.67 11.56
C GLY A 261 20.67 8.33 10.29
N LEU A 262 20.00 8.08 9.16
CA LEU A 262 20.70 7.92 7.88
C LEU A 262 21.24 9.27 7.42
N GLU A 263 22.51 9.30 7.00
CA GLU A 263 23.20 10.48 6.45
C GLU A 263 23.67 10.22 5.02
N GLY A 264 23.91 11.29 4.25
CA GLY A 264 24.36 11.17 2.86
C GLY A 264 23.33 10.52 1.93
N ASN A 265 23.84 9.84 0.90
CA ASN A 265 23.07 9.13 -0.13
C ASN A 265 22.90 7.66 0.27
N PHE A 266 21.67 7.24 0.54
CA PHE A 266 21.39 5.90 1.04
C PHE A 266 20.33 5.16 0.22
N LEU A 267 19.50 5.88 -0.56
CA LEU A 267 18.44 5.25 -1.34
C LEU A 267 19.00 4.31 -2.41
N GLY A 268 20.20 4.59 -2.91
CA GLY A 268 20.92 3.67 -3.79
C GLY A 268 21.14 2.30 -3.15
N GLU A 269 21.49 2.21 -1.87
CA GLU A 269 21.70 0.93 -1.18
C GLU A 269 20.40 0.14 -0.99
N ILE A 270 19.30 0.85 -0.73
CA ILE A 270 17.96 0.22 -0.64
C ILE A 270 17.53 -0.29 -2.02
N ALA A 271 17.77 0.50 -3.08
CA ALA A 271 17.51 0.10 -4.46
C ALA A 271 18.30 -1.15 -4.85
N GLU A 272 19.57 -1.26 -4.46
CA GLU A 272 20.37 -2.48 -4.67
C GLU A 272 19.76 -3.71 -4.00
N ALA A 273 19.32 -3.57 -2.74
CA ALA A 273 18.66 -4.66 -2.03
C ALA A 273 17.34 -5.08 -2.71
N ALA A 274 16.56 -4.10 -3.20
CA ALA A 274 15.34 -4.35 -3.96
C ALA A 274 15.63 -5.06 -5.31
N ILE A 275 16.62 -4.59 -6.06
CA ILE A 275 17.06 -5.20 -7.33
C ILE A 275 17.54 -6.64 -7.10
N ALA A 276 18.32 -6.87 -6.05
CA ALA A 276 18.80 -8.22 -5.72
C ALA A 276 17.66 -9.17 -5.35
N LYS A 277 16.64 -8.70 -4.61
CA LYS A 277 15.50 -9.53 -4.20
C LYS A 277 14.51 -9.78 -5.34
N MET A 278 14.27 -8.80 -6.20
CA MET A 278 13.14 -8.82 -7.14
C MET A 278 13.57 -8.89 -8.61
N GLY A 279 14.86 -8.74 -8.92
CA GLY A 279 15.37 -8.63 -10.29
C GLY A 279 15.24 -9.88 -11.15
N GLU A 280 15.10 -11.08 -10.56
CA GLU A 280 14.82 -12.31 -11.32
C GLU A 280 13.43 -12.27 -11.95
N MET A 281 12.43 -11.83 -11.18
CA MET A 281 11.04 -11.72 -11.64
C MET A 281 10.80 -10.43 -12.45
N TYR A 282 11.60 -9.40 -12.20
CA TYR A 282 11.52 -8.09 -12.85
C TYR A 282 12.86 -7.71 -13.49
N PRO A 283 13.20 -8.29 -14.66
CA PRO A 283 14.48 -8.05 -15.33
C PRO A 283 14.77 -6.59 -15.65
N GLU A 284 13.73 -5.76 -15.80
CA GLU A 284 13.86 -4.30 -15.98
C GLU A 284 14.62 -3.62 -14.83
N LEU A 285 14.52 -4.13 -13.60
CA LEU A 285 15.28 -3.64 -12.45
C LEU A 285 16.78 -3.82 -12.65
N VAL A 286 17.18 -5.00 -13.15
CA VAL A 286 18.58 -5.34 -13.42
C VAL A 286 19.09 -4.57 -14.63
N ASN A 287 18.31 -4.56 -15.71
CA ASN A 287 18.66 -3.90 -16.96
C ASN A 287 18.85 -2.38 -16.79
N ASN A 288 18.02 -1.75 -15.94
CA ASN A 288 18.05 -0.30 -15.70
C ASN A 288 18.79 0.08 -14.41
N ARG A 289 19.53 -0.85 -13.78
CA ARG A 289 20.22 -0.64 -12.50
C ARG A 289 21.07 0.65 -12.46
N GLU A 290 21.93 0.87 -13.45
CA GLU A 290 22.79 2.07 -13.48
C GLU A 290 21.97 3.36 -13.59
N PHE A 291 20.91 3.35 -14.38
CA PHE A 291 19.99 4.48 -14.52
C PHE A 291 19.29 4.78 -13.19
N ILE A 292 18.75 3.75 -12.52
CA ILE A 292 18.09 3.88 -11.22
C ILE A 292 19.02 4.54 -10.20
N LEU A 293 20.22 3.99 -10.02
CA LEU A 293 21.19 4.48 -9.03
C LEU A 293 21.63 5.91 -9.33
N THR A 294 21.79 6.25 -10.61
CA THR A 294 22.17 7.61 -11.02
C THR A 294 21.07 8.61 -10.72
N VAL A 295 19.81 8.28 -11.04
CA VAL A 295 18.66 9.16 -10.77
C VAL A 295 18.48 9.39 -9.28
N LEU A 296 18.55 8.33 -8.46
CA LEU A 296 18.43 8.44 -7.01
C LEU A 296 19.52 9.32 -6.42
N ARG A 297 20.79 9.08 -6.78
CA ARG A 297 21.91 9.89 -6.31
C ARG A 297 21.72 11.37 -6.64
N LEU A 298 21.36 11.69 -7.89
CA LEU A 298 21.19 13.08 -8.32
C LEU A 298 20.05 13.79 -7.58
N GLU A 299 18.96 13.09 -7.26
CA GLU A 299 17.85 13.69 -6.50
C GLU A 299 18.18 13.79 -5.01
N GLU A 300 18.88 12.83 -4.41
CA GLU A 300 19.38 12.93 -3.03
C GLU A 300 20.36 14.11 -2.88
N ASP A 301 21.34 14.24 -3.78
CA ASP A 301 22.30 15.35 -3.79
C ASP A 301 21.57 16.71 -3.90
N ARG A 302 20.61 16.81 -4.82
CA ARG A 302 19.79 18.01 -5.02
C ARG A 302 18.97 18.34 -3.77
N PHE A 303 18.37 17.34 -3.14
CA PHE A 303 17.57 17.53 -1.95
C PHE A 303 18.42 17.97 -0.76
N GLN A 304 19.63 17.41 -0.60
CA GLN A 304 20.57 17.85 0.44
C GLN A 304 20.93 19.34 0.29
N GLN A 305 21.19 19.80 -0.94
CA GLN A 305 21.42 21.23 -1.20
C GLN A 305 20.17 22.07 -0.90
N ALA A 306 18.99 21.59 -1.28
CA ALA A 306 17.73 22.28 -0.99
C ALA A 306 17.48 22.40 0.53
N PHE A 307 17.78 21.35 1.30
CA PHE A 307 17.64 21.35 2.76
C PHE A 307 18.59 22.35 3.43
N LEU A 308 19.86 22.39 3.03
CA LEU A 308 20.83 23.37 3.54
C LEU A 308 20.37 24.81 3.29
N ASN A 309 19.85 25.09 2.09
CA ASN A 309 19.29 26.40 1.75
C ASN A 309 18.03 26.71 2.56
N GLY A 310 17.16 25.72 2.78
CA GLY A 310 15.96 25.89 3.58
C GLY A 310 16.27 26.18 5.04
N ASN A 311 17.38 25.67 5.58
CA ASN A 311 17.79 25.96 6.95
C ASN A 311 18.11 27.45 7.13
N ALA A 312 18.75 28.07 6.13
CA ALA A 312 18.98 29.51 6.15
C ALA A 312 17.65 30.29 6.12
N ILE A 313 16.73 29.89 5.24
CA ILE A 313 15.39 30.51 5.13
C ILE A 313 14.61 30.39 6.45
N LEU A 314 14.66 29.22 7.10
CA LEU A 314 14.01 28.99 8.38
C LEU A 314 14.59 29.90 9.46
N MET A 315 15.93 29.98 9.56
CA MET A 315 16.59 30.84 10.56
C MET A 315 16.24 32.31 10.36
N ASP A 316 16.24 32.79 9.12
CA ASP A 316 15.84 34.17 8.79
C ASP A 316 14.35 34.42 9.11
N ALA A 317 13.47 33.45 8.81
CA ALA A 317 12.04 33.58 9.05
C ALA A 317 11.67 33.51 10.54
N MET A 318 12.50 32.85 11.36
CA MET A 318 12.36 32.79 12.82
C MET A 318 12.90 34.06 13.51
N GLU A 319 13.68 34.90 12.83
CA GLU A 319 14.29 36.07 13.45
C GLU A 319 13.21 37.12 13.81
N GLY A 320 12.93 37.25 15.10
CA GLY A 320 11.99 38.24 15.63
C GLY A 320 10.51 37.91 15.42
N GLN A 321 10.16 36.66 15.10
CA GLN A 321 8.79 36.19 14.97
C GLN A 321 8.48 35.00 15.89
N ASP A 322 7.30 35.01 16.51
CA ASP A 322 6.80 33.91 17.36
C ASP A 322 6.04 32.84 16.56
N SER A 323 5.77 33.08 15.26
CA SER A 323 5.03 32.15 14.39
C SER A 323 5.42 32.35 12.92
N LEU A 324 5.47 31.26 12.14
CA LEU A 324 5.73 31.29 10.70
C LEU A 324 4.43 31.31 9.88
N ALA A 325 4.45 32.01 8.75
CA ALA A 325 3.35 31.98 7.80
C ALA A 325 3.22 30.57 7.18
N GLY A 326 1.98 30.11 6.98
CA GLY A 326 1.71 28.79 6.39
C GLY A 326 2.32 28.59 5.01
N GLU A 327 2.46 29.66 4.21
CA GLU A 327 3.15 29.64 2.91
C GLU A 327 4.64 29.33 3.07
N THR A 328 5.31 29.95 4.04
CA THR A 328 6.72 29.68 4.36
C THR A 328 6.90 28.25 4.88
N VAL A 329 6.01 27.79 5.76
CA VAL A 329 6.00 26.40 6.25
C VAL A 329 5.82 25.42 5.09
N PHE A 330 4.86 25.68 4.20
CA PHE A 330 4.63 24.86 3.02
C PHE A 330 5.84 24.84 2.08
N GLN A 331 6.47 25.99 1.83
CA GLN A 331 7.68 26.08 1.01
C GLN A 331 8.84 25.28 1.63
N LEU A 332 9.08 25.45 2.93
CA LEU A 332 10.11 24.71 3.66
C LEU A 332 9.85 23.21 3.61
N TRP A 333 8.59 22.77 3.72
CA TRP A 333 8.20 21.37 3.66
C TRP A 333 8.32 20.77 2.26
N ASP A 334 7.70 21.39 1.25
CA ASP A 334 7.63 20.87 -0.11
C ASP A 334 8.97 21.00 -0.85
N THR A 335 9.55 22.21 -0.83
CA THR A 335 10.73 22.54 -1.63
C THR A 335 12.03 22.16 -0.91
N HIS A 336 12.12 22.46 0.38
CA HIS A 336 13.34 22.29 1.16
C HIS A 336 13.35 21.03 2.04
N GLY A 337 12.23 20.31 2.12
CA GLY A 337 12.16 19.03 2.81
C GLY A 337 12.11 19.08 4.33
N PHE A 338 11.78 20.23 4.92
CA PHE A 338 11.66 20.37 6.36
C PHE A 338 10.44 19.60 6.87
N PRO A 339 10.52 18.92 8.03
CA PRO A 339 9.34 18.43 8.70
C PRO A 339 8.48 19.63 9.18
N VAL A 340 7.15 19.47 9.14
CA VAL A 340 6.18 20.42 9.74
C VAL A 340 5.92 20.02 11.18
#